data_AF-A0A0S8J7X6-F1
#
_entry.id   AF-A0A0S8J7X6-F1
#
_cell.length_a   1.000
_cell.length_b   1.000
_cell.length_c   1.000
_cell.angle_alpha   90.00
_cell.angle_beta   90.00
_cell.angle_gamma   90.00
#
_symmetry.space_group_name_H-M   'P 1'
#
loop_
_entity.id
_entity.type
_entity.pdbx_description
1 polymer ?
#
loop_
_entity_poly.entity_id
_entity_poly.type
_entity_poly.pdbx_seq_one_letter_code
_entity_poly.pdbx_strand_id
1 'polypeptide(L)'
;MGITAAVTRVVCDTATGDQDITTDDLGGLTPKAVFFVASRTITDGTIRTHAGIGIGAATAADEQWAMAIDAEDAQATTDVHRRAMTDECVLFLQDGNNVVDGEANFKAFVENGCTITWGDACSSAWLLTAVFFAGTDLSAKAGVEATCPTENNTLDVNSVGFEPDVVFTGSNGDTIDDSNSSANGLSHGVVTNTDPIVQVCWATSSDNGEAASLLTAEIMDHYGVMQVYNEAHMMTAVQLTSPRL
;
A
#
# COMPACT_ATOMS: atom_id res chain seq x y z
N MET A 1 9.63 -25.11 -7.72
CA MET A 1 8.44 -24.69 -8.49
C MET A 1 8.56 -23.17 -8.59
N GLY A 2 8.37 -22.58 -9.77
CA GLY A 2 8.57 -21.15 -9.96
C GLY A 2 7.63 -20.30 -9.10
N ILE A 3 7.88 -18.99 -9.08
CA ILE A 3 7.00 -18.01 -8.43
C ILE A 3 5.63 -18.04 -9.11
N THR A 4 4.57 -18.06 -8.31
CA THR A 4 3.18 -17.95 -8.75
C THR A 4 2.56 -16.72 -8.12
N ALA A 5 1.85 -15.92 -8.91
CA ALA A 5 1.06 -14.80 -8.43
C ALA A 5 -0.42 -15.07 -8.71
N ALA A 6 -1.29 -14.76 -7.75
CA ALA A 6 -2.73 -14.85 -7.89
C ALA A 6 -3.39 -13.57 -7.35
N VAL A 7 -4.53 -13.21 -7.93
CA VAL A 7 -5.27 -12.02 -7.53
C VAL A 7 -6.67 -12.43 -7.13
N THR A 8 -7.16 -11.91 -6.01
CA THR A 8 -8.56 -12.05 -5.63
C THR A 8 -9.11 -10.74 -5.12
N ARG A 9 -10.44 -10.62 -5.12
CA ARG A 9 -11.15 -9.50 -4.54
C ARG A 9 -12.19 -10.02 -3.59
N VAL A 10 -12.22 -9.43 -2.41
CA VAL A 10 -13.18 -9.75 -1.35
C VAL A 10 -13.90 -8.49 -0.90
N VAL A 11 -15.01 -8.71 -0.20
CA VAL A 11 -15.74 -7.68 0.52
C VAL A 11 -15.19 -7.64 1.94
N CYS A 12 -14.80 -6.47 2.45
CA CYS A 12 -14.35 -6.29 3.83
C CYS A 12 -15.46 -6.63 4.82
N ASP A 13 -15.07 -7.19 5.96
CA ASP A 13 -16.00 -7.41 7.06
C ASP A 13 -16.38 -6.08 7.73
N THR A 14 -17.64 -6.02 8.16
CA THR A 14 -18.21 -4.87 8.91
C THR A 14 -18.25 -5.12 10.42
N ALA A 15 -17.55 -6.16 10.86
CA ALA A 15 -17.34 -6.52 12.25
C ALA A 15 -15.86 -6.75 12.50
N THR A 16 -15.40 -6.52 13.72
CA THR A 16 -14.00 -6.77 14.10
C THR A 16 -13.73 -8.27 14.17
N GLY A 17 -12.45 -8.64 14.01
CA GLY A 17 -12.00 -10.03 14.06
C GLY A 17 -11.35 -10.50 12.77
N ASP A 18 -11.20 -11.81 12.66
CA ASP A 18 -10.46 -12.43 11.58
C ASP A 18 -11.27 -12.50 10.29
N GLN A 19 -10.64 -12.13 9.18
CA GLN A 19 -11.16 -12.33 7.83
C GLN A 19 -10.15 -13.15 7.02
N ASP A 20 -10.58 -14.30 6.50
CA ASP A 20 -9.81 -15.10 5.56
C ASP A 20 -10.01 -14.60 4.13
N ILE A 21 -8.90 -14.41 3.42
CA ILE A 21 -8.86 -13.98 2.02
C ILE A 21 -8.14 -15.06 1.24
N THR A 22 -8.88 -15.83 0.46
CA THR A 22 -8.35 -17.00 -0.27
C THR A 22 -8.72 -17.00 -1.75
N THR A 23 -7.94 -17.73 -2.56
CA THR A 23 -8.22 -17.99 -3.97
C THR A 23 -7.68 -19.34 -4.43
N ASP A 24 -8.48 -20.07 -5.21
CA ASP A 24 -8.09 -21.37 -5.78
C ASP A 24 -6.98 -21.24 -6.85
N ASP A 25 -6.76 -20.03 -7.38
CA ASP A 25 -5.75 -19.75 -8.40
C ASP A 25 -4.31 -19.97 -7.91
N LEU A 26 -4.10 -20.09 -6.60
CA LEU A 26 -2.81 -20.47 -6.00
C LEU A 26 -2.55 -21.99 -6.03
N GLY A 27 -3.54 -22.81 -6.39
CA GLY A 27 -3.36 -24.25 -6.58
C GLY A 27 -2.91 -25.02 -5.34
N GLY A 28 -3.29 -24.56 -4.15
CA GLY A 28 -2.91 -25.14 -2.86
C GLY A 28 -1.58 -24.60 -2.29
N LEU A 29 -0.99 -23.58 -2.91
CA LEU A 29 0.23 -22.95 -2.37
C LEU A 29 -0.11 -21.99 -1.22
N THR A 30 0.70 -22.00 -0.17
CA THR A 30 0.71 -20.96 0.86
C THR A 30 1.56 -19.78 0.38
N PRO A 31 1.03 -18.54 0.34
CA PRO A 31 1.80 -17.35 -0.02
C PRO A 31 2.94 -17.05 0.96
N LYS A 32 3.89 -16.23 0.52
CA LYS A 32 4.95 -15.64 1.34
C LYS A 32 4.89 -14.12 1.37
N ALA A 33 4.07 -13.51 0.51
CA ALA A 33 3.78 -12.10 0.50
C ALA A 33 2.36 -11.84 0.00
N VAL A 34 1.77 -10.74 0.46
CA VAL A 34 0.53 -10.19 -0.06
C VAL A 34 0.67 -8.69 -0.25
N PHE A 35 0.13 -8.18 -1.35
CA PHE A 35 -0.07 -6.74 -1.59
C PHE A 35 -1.55 -6.44 -1.68
N PHE A 36 -2.02 -5.44 -0.96
CA PHE A 36 -3.41 -5.04 -0.87
C PHE A 36 -3.66 -3.72 -1.61
N VAL A 37 -4.82 -3.65 -2.27
CA VAL A 37 -5.41 -2.42 -2.78
C VAL A 37 -6.83 -2.30 -2.23
N ALA A 38 -7.01 -1.31 -1.37
CA ALA A 38 -8.24 -0.99 -0.68
C ALA A 38 -8.98 0.15 -1.40
N SER A 39 -10.28 -0.03 -1.67
CA SER A 39 -11.12 1.00 -2.29
C SER A 39 -12.44 1.12 -1.54
N ARG A 40 -12.93 2.33 -1.28
CA ARG A 40 -14.17 2.56 -0.52
C ARG A 40 -15.45 2.31 -1.33
N THR A 41 -15.40 1.45 -2.34
CA THR A 41 -16.55 1.07 -3.17
C THR A 41 -17.10 -0.28 -2.73
N ILE A 42 -18.40 -0.50 -2.82
CA ILE A 42 -19.06 -1.79 -2.47
C ILE A 42 -19.39 -2.63 -3.71
N THR A 43 -19.19 -2.08 -4.91
CA THR A 43 -19.54 -2.72 -6.17
C THR A 43 -18.66 -2.15 -7.28
N ASP A 44 -18.14 -3.03 -8.15
CA ASP A 44 -17.33 -2.63 -9.30
C ASP A 44 -18.12 -1.72 -10.25
N GLY A 45 -17.42 -0.77 -10.88
CA GLY A 45 -17.99 0.12 -11.89
C GLY A 45 -18.96 1.18 -11.34
N THR A 46 -19.01 1.36 -10.02
CA THR A 46 -19.79 2.42 -9.37
C THR A 46 -18.91 3.61 -9.01
N ILE A 47 -19.46 4.82 -9.15
CA ILE A 47 -18.79 6.06 -8.75
C ILE A 47 -19.26 6.40 -7.34
N ARG A 48 -18.30 6.70 -6.46
CA ARG A 48 -18.55 7.22 -5.11
C ARG A 48 -18.29 8.74 -5.09
N THR A 49 -19.03 9.46 -4.25
CA THR A 49 -18.93 10.93 -4.12
C THR A 49 -17.60 11.41 -3.53
N HIS A 50 -16.77 10.56 -2.94
CA HIS A 50 -15.44 10.93 -2.44
C HIS A 50 -14.41 9.92 -2.93
N ALA A 51 -13.18 10.38 -3.16
CA ALA A 51 -12.08 9.52 -3.56
C ALA A 51 -11.36 8.99 -2.31
N GLY A 52 -11.03 7.71 -2.33
CA GLY A 52 -10.23 7.10 -1.28
C GLY A 52 -9.58 5.82 -1.79
N ILE A 53 -8.29 5.71 -1.56
CA ILE A 53 -7.51 4.52 -1.91
C ILE A 53 -6.55 4.20 -0.77
N GLY A 54 -6.46 2.93 -0.44
CA GLY A 54 -5.43 2.38 0.42
C GLY A 54 -4.56 1.40 -0.34
N ILE A 55 -3.27 1.38 -0.03
CA ILE A 55 -2.32 0.36 -0.47
C ILE A 55 -1.57 -0.17 0.73
N GLY A 56 -1.25 -1.45 0.75
CA GLY A 56 -0.52 -2.05 1.85
C GLY A 56 0.09 -3.38 1.46
N ALA A 57 0.93 -3.92 2.34
CA ALA A 57 1.50 -5.24 2.12
C ALA A 57 1.91 -5.91 3.42
N ALA A 58 2.09 -7.22 3.37
CA ALA A 58 2.62 -7.98 4.49
C ALA A 58 3.44 -9.20 4.03
N THR A 59 4.44 -9.55 4.83
CA THR A 59 5.20 -10.82 4.76
C THR A 59 5.22 -11.58 6.09
N ALA A 60 4.89 -10.90 7.19
CA ALA A 60 4.66 -11.46 8.52
C ALA A 60 3.85 -10.46 9.36
N ALA A 61 3.41 -10.86 10.56
CA ALA A 61 2.60 -10.01 11.45
C ALA A 61 3.37 -8.77 11.96
N ASP A 62 4.69 -8.84 11.98
CA ASP A 62 5.61 -7.73 12.32
C ASP A 62 6.34 -7.17 11.08
N GLU A 63 5.94 -7.59 9.88
CA GLU A 63 6.50 -7.15 8.60
C GLU A 63 5.36 -6.73 7.66
N GLN A 64 4.77 -5.59 7.96
CA GLN A 64 3.63 -5.04 7.24
C GLN A 64 3.72 -3.51 7.14
N TRP A 65 2.86 -2.94 6.30
CA TRP A 65 2.62 -1.51 6.22
C TRP A 65 1.34 -1.23 5.43
N ALA A 66 0.75 -0.08 5.67
CA ALA A 66 -0.39 0.42 4.91
C ALA A 66 -0.28 1.94 4.74
N MET A 67 -0.79 2.44 3.62
CA MET A 67 -0.98 3.88 3.38
C MET A 67 -2.36 4.08 2.80
N ALA A 68 -2.99 5.18 3.17
CA ALA A 68 -4.27 5.58 2.61
C ALA A 68 -4.31 7.08 2.39
N ILE A 69 -5.10 7.47 1.40
CA ILE A 69 -5.46 8.87 1.13
C ILE A 69 -6.97 8.95 0.94
N ASP A 70 -7.51 10.12 1.26
CA ASP A 70 -8.88 10.49 0.94
C ASP A 70 -8.95 11.93 0.40
N ALA A 71 -9.98 12.17 -0.39
CA ALA A 71 -10.29 13.48 -0.94
C ALA A 71 -11.81 13.64 -1.07
N GLU A 72 -12.34 14.76 -0.59
CA GLU A 72 -13.76 15.04 -0.68
C GLU A 72 -14.15 15.84 -1.93
N ASP A 73 -15.28 15.46 -2.53
CA ASP A 73 -15.94 16.26 -3.57
C ASP A 73 -16.83 17.35 -2.97
N ALA A 74 -17.12 18.36 -3.79
CA ALA A 74 -18.07 19.45 -3.50
C ALA A 74 -17.77 20.28 -2.24
N GLN A 75 -16.50 20.34 -1.82
CA GLN A 75 -16.07 21.19 -0.72
C GLN A 75 -15.81 22.65 -1.14
N ALA A 76 -16.00 23.58 -0.20
CA ALA A 76 -15.74 25.01 -0.43
C ALA A 76 -14.23 25.33 -0.55
N THR A 77 -13.41 24.50 0.09
CA THR A 77 -11.94 24.47 0.02
C THR A 77 -11.52 23.01 -0.15
N THR A 78 -10.33 22.74 -0.69
CA THR A 78 -9.83 21.35 -0.77
C THR A 78 -9.84 20.69 0.61
N ASP A 79 -10.34 19.46 0.69
CA ASP A 79 -10.35 18.63 1.89
C ASP A 79 -9.74 17.27 1.54
N VAL A 80 -8.49 17.08 1.98
CA VAL A 80 -7.66 15.92 1.66
C VAL A 80 -6.80 15.51 2.86
N HIS A 81 -6.73 14.21 3.09
CA HIS A 81 -5.88 13.64 4.13
C HIS A 81 -5.09 12.44 3.61
N ARG A 82 -4.11 12.06 4.40
CA ARG A 82 -3.27 10.89 4.17
C ARG A 82 -2.86 10.28 5.48
N ARG A 83 -2.56 9.00 5.45
CA ARG A 83 -2.00 8.30 6.60
C ARG A 83 -1.15 7.13 6.16
N ALA A 84 -0.13 6.84 6.96
CA ALA A 84 0.74 5.69 6.83
C ALA A 84 0.84 4.97 8.16
N MET A 85 0.92 3.64 8.13
CA MET A 85 1.05 2.77 9.29
C MET A 85 2.05 1.65 9.03
N THR A 86 2.78 1.24 10.08
CA THR A 86 3.77 0.13 10.02
C THR A 86 3.28 -1.15 10.70
N ASP A 87 2.21 -1.06 11.49
CA ASP A 87 1.60 -2.17 12.21
C ASP A 87 0.30 -2.67 11.56
N GLU A 88 -0.10 -2.08 10.43
CA GLU A 88 -1.28 -2.46 9.66
C GLU A 88 -0.92 -2.86 8.22
N CYS A 89 -1.75 -3.69 7.59
CA CYS A 89 -1.59 -4.10 6.18
C CYS A 89 -2.75 -3.64 5.28
N VAL A 90 -3.84 -3.18 5.88
CA VAL A 90 -4.99 -2.56 5.21
C VAL A 90 -5.38 -1.31 5.98
N LEU A 91 -5.65 -0.22 5.27
CA LEU A 91 -6.06 1.04 5.87
C LEU A 91 -7.10 1.74 4.99
N PHE A 92 -8.14 2.25 5.65
CA PHE A 92 -9.16 3.13 5.10
C PHE A 92 -9.29 4.36 5.97
N LEU A 93 -9.44 5.52 5.33
CA LEU A 93 -9.76 6.78 6.00
C LEU A 93 -11.24 7.12 5.80
N GLN A 94 -11.86 7.70 6.83
CA GLN A 94 -13.19 8.28 6.76
C GLN A 94 -13.17 9.52 5.83
N ASP A 95 -14.32 9.91 5.26
CA ASP A 95 -14.38 11.11 4.43
C ASP A 95 -14.18 12.38 5.26
N GLY A 96 -13.32 13.28 4.77
CA GLY A 96 -13.20 14.65 5.29
C GLY A 96 -12.56 14.75 6.66
N ASN A 97 -11.96 13.66 7.14
CA ASN A 97 -11.15 13.68 8.34
C ASN A 97 -10.11 12.56 8.30
N ASN A 98 -8.96 12.79 8.95
CA ASN A 98 -7.89 11.79 9.05
C ASN A 98 -8.20 10.67 10.07
N VAL A 99 -9.48 10.31 10.24
CA VAL A 99 -9.92 9.23 11.13
C VAL A 99 -9.95 7.92 10.37
N VAL A 100 -9.53 6.85 11.03
CA VAL A 100 -9.59 5.50 10.48
C VAL A 100 -11.05 5.05 10.37
N ASP A 101 -11.39 4.42 9.23
CA ASP A 101 -12.73 3.88 8.93
C ASP A 101 -12.61 2.41 8.52
N GLY A 102 -11.60 1.72 9.04
CA GLY A 102 -11.23 0.35 8.70
C GLY A 102 -9.72 0.17 8.68
N GLU A 103 -9.19 -0.66 9.59
CA GLU A 103 -7.78 -1.05 9.61
C GLU A 103 -7.64 -2.52 9.99
N ALA A 104 -6.67 -3.21 9.38
CA ALA A 104 -6.42 -4.62 9.68
C ALA A 104 -4.94 -4.98 9.69
N ASN A 105 -4.57 -5.73 10.72
CA ASN A 105 -3.24 -6.28 10.88
C ASN A 105 -3.16 -7.63 10.17
N PHE A 106 -1.99 -7.92 9.60
CA PHE A 106 -1.72 -9.24 9.07
C PHE A 106 -1.60 -10.27 10.19
N LYS A 107 -2.29 -11.40 10.05
CA LYS A 107 -2.25 -12.49 11.04
C LYS A 107 -1.35 -13.63 10.60
N ALA A 108 -1.66 -14.23 9.46
CA ALA A 108 -0.94 -15.40 8.96
C ALA A 108 -1.20 -15.66 7.48
N PHE A 109 -0.24 -16.31 6.81
CA PHE A 109 -0.52 -16.98 5.55
C PHE A 109 -1.17 -18.34 5.81
N VAL A 110 -2.17 -18.66 5.01
CA VAL A 110 -2.87 -19.95 5.02
C VAL A 110 -2.78 -20.57 3.63
N GLU A 111 -3.21 -21.84 3.49
CA GLU A 111 -3.34 -22.43 2.16
C GLU A 111 -4.22 -21.53 1.27
N ASN A 112 -3.77 -21.22 0.06
CA ASN A 112 -4.48 -20.39 -0.89
C ASN A 112 -4.72 -18.92 -0.49
N GLY A 113 -4.03 -18.37 0.51
CA GLY A 113 -4.21 -16.95 0.85
C GLY A 113 -3.63 -16.50 2.18
N CYS A 114 -4.35 -15.61 2.86
CA CYS A 114 -3.99 -15.11 4.19
C CYS A 114 -5.21 -14.86 5.07
N THR A 115 -4.95 -14.71 6.37
CA THR A 115 -5.88 -14.17 7.36
C THR A 115 -5.40 -12.79 7.76
N ILE A 116 -6.31 -11.82 7.78
CA ILE A 116 -6.12 -10.50 8.40
C ILE A 116 -7.03 -10.38 9.62
N THR A 117 -6.74 -9.46 10.53
CA THR A 117 -7.58 -9.19 11.71
C THR A 117 -7.96 -7.72 11.73
N TRP A 118 -9.26 -7.43 11.62
CA TRP A 118 -9.80 -6.08 11.74
C TRP A 118 -9.73 -5.59 13.19
N GLY A 119 -8.88 -4.61 13.44
CA GLY A 119 -8.81 -3.86 14.71
C GLY A 119 -9.95 -2.84 14.80
N ASP A 120 -10.14 -2.10 13.70
CA ASP A 120 -11.33 -1.30 13.42
C ASP A 120 -12.00 -1.83 12.15
N ALA A 121 -13.28 -2.17 12.24
CA ALA A 121 -13.99 -2.78 11.13
C ALA A 121 -14.46 -1.72 10.14
N CYS A 122 -14.50 -2.05 8.85
CA CYS A 122 -15.02 -1.14 7.85
C CYS A 122 -16.48 -0.76 8.15
N SER A 123 -16.82 0.52 8.09
CA SER A 123 -18.21 0.98 8.26
C SER A 123 -19.15 0.50 7.15
N SER A 124 -18.60 -0.05 6.07
CA SER A 124 -19.33 -0.62 4.94
C SER A 124 -18.54 -1.75 4.30
N ALA A 125 -19.24 -2.59 3.55
CA ALA A 125 -18.73 -3.80 2.93
C ALA A 125 -17.90 -3.45 1.65
N TRP A 126 -16.79 -2.74 1.84
CA TRP A 126 -15.97 -2.23 0.75
C TRP A 126 -15.14 -3.32 0.06
N LEU A 127 -14.59 -2.99 -1.11
CA LEU A 127 -13.80 -3.91 -1.90
C LEU A 127 -12.32 -3.82 -1.56
N LEU A 128 -11.75 -4.98 -1.21
CA LEU A 128 -10.32 -5.20 -0.97
C LEU A 128 -9.77 -6.17 -2.02
N THR A 129 -8.77 -5.73 -2.76
CA THR A 129 -8.04 -6.57 -3.72
C THR A 129 -6.76 -7.07 -3.08
N ALA A 130 -6.51 -8.38 -3.12
CA ALA A 130 -5.28 -8.99 -2.63
C ALA A 130 -4.52 -9.63 -3.80
N VAL A 131 -3.23 -9.31 -3.90
CA VAL A 131 -2.27 -9.92 -4.83
C VAL A 131 -1.33 -10.80 -4.00
N PHE A 132 -1.47 -12.11 -4.15
CA PHE A 132 -0.65 -13.09 -3.44
C PHE A 132 0.56 -13.49 -4.26
N PHE A 133 1.70 -13.66 -3.58
CA PHE A 133 2.92 -14.21 -4.17
C PHE A 133 3.32 -15.47 -3.42
N ALA A 134 3.42 -16.58 -4.13
CA ALA A 134 3.75 -17.90 -3.59
C ALA A 134 4.84 -18.59 -4.41
N GLY A 135 5.45 -19.63 -3.84
CA GLY A 135 6.46 -20.44 -4.52
C GLY A 135 7.61 -20.85 -3.60
N THR A 136 8.28 -21.95 -3.96
CA THR A 136 9.46 -22.41 -3.21
C THR A 136 10.62 -21.44 -3.37
N ASP A 137 10.74 -20.88 -4.57
CA ASP A 137 11.88 -20.08 -5.02
C ASP A 137 11.56 -18.59 -4.88
N LEU A 138 11.01 -18.22 -3.72
CA LEU A 138 10.59 -16.88 -3.38
C LEU A 138 11.10 -16.48 -1.99
N SER A 139 11.85 -15.39 -1.94
CA SER A 139 12.11 -14.60 -0.72
C SER A 139 11.29 -13.31 -0.79
N ALA A 140 10.68 -12.91 0.32
CA ALA A 140 9.89 -11.70 0.41
C ALA A 140 10.15 -10.95 1.72
N LYS A 141 10.12 -9.62 1.67
CA LYS A 141 10.16 -8.75 2.85
C LYS A 141 9.28 -7.53 2.64
N ALA A 142 8.43 -7.21 3.61
CA ALA A 142 7.67 -5.97 3.73
C ALA A 142 8.07 -5.21 5.02
N GLY A 143 7.56 -3.98 5.16
CA GLY A 143 7.73 -3.16 6.36
C GLY A 143 9.14 -2.59 6.51
N VAL A 144 9.86 -2.37 5.39
CA VAL A 144 11.19 -1.76 5.44
C VAL A 144 11.05 -0.25 5.32
N GLU A 145 11.10 0.42 6.47
CA GLU A 145 11.08 1.88 6.53
C GLU A 145 12.46 2.47 6.22
N ALA A 146 12.47 3.59 5.49
CA ALA A 146 13.63 4.44 5.37
C ALA A 146 13.21 5.91 5.23
N THR A 147 13.93 6.85 5.86
CA THR A 147 13.69 8.28 5.68
C THR A 147 14.31 8.74 4.36
N CYS A 148 13.54 9.44 3.53
CA CYS A 148 14.05 9.97 2.26
C CYS A 148 15.10 11.06 2.51
N PRO A 149 16.17 11.14 1.68
CA PRO A 149 17.08 12.27 1.75
C PRO A 149 16.37 13.57 1.31
N THR A 150 16.84 14.70 1.84
CA THR A 150 16.21 16.02 1.61
C THR A 150 16.27 16.52 0.16
N GLU A 151 17.16 15.99 -0.68
CA GLU A 151 17.27 16.30 -2.11
C GLU A 151 17.86 15.11 -2.88
N ASN A 152 17.36 14.83 -4.09
CA ASN A 152 17.86 13.92 -5.15
C ASN A 152 19.17 13.15 -4.84
N ASN A 153 19.10 12.22 -3.89
CA ASN A 153 20.27 11.49 -3.43
C ASN A 153 19.94 10.01 -3.32
N THR A 154 20.97 9.19 -3.36
CA THR A 154 20.87 7.76 -3.20
C THR A 154 20.67 7.42 -1.73
N LEU A 155 19.72 6.52 -1.47
CA LEU A 155 19.49 5.92 -0.16
C LEU A 155 19.72 4.42 -0.26
N ASP A 156 20.69 3.92 0.48
CA ASP A 156 20.97 2.48 0.53
C ASP A 156 20.05 1.79 1.55
N VAL A 157 19.21 0.87 1.09
CA VAL A 157 18.31 0.08 1.92
C VAL A 157 18.86 -1.35 2.06
N ASN A 158 19.72 -1.55 3.05
CA ASN A 158 20.45 -2.82 3.24
C ASN A 158 19.79 -3.80 4.25
N SER A 159 18.69 -3.40 4.88
CA SER A 159 18.05 -4.15 5.96
C SER A 159 17.25 -5.37 5.50
N VAL A 160 17.08 -5.58 4.19
CA VAL A 160 16.24 -6.64 3.63
C VAL A 160 16.93 -8.02 3.69
N GLY A 161 18.26 -8.05 3.68
CA GLY A 161 19.04 -9.30 3.82
C GLY A 161 19.15 -10.16 2.56
N PHE A 162 18.65 -9.69 1.42
CA PHE A 162 18.84 -10.29 0.10
C PHE A 162 18.80 -9.21 -0.99
N GLU A 163 19.25 -9.55 -2.22
CA GLU A 163 19.18 -8.65 -3.38
C GLU A 163 17.82 -8.81 -4.09
N PRO A 164 16.91 -7.82 -4.05
CA PRO A 164 15.61 -7.90 -4.70
C PRO A 164 15.70 -8.01 -6.22
N ASP A 165 14.82 -8.82 -6.83
CA ASP A 165 14.50 -8.76 -8.27
C ASP A 165 13.39 -7.75 -8.57
N VAL A 166 12.45 -7.58 -7.63
CA VAL A 166 11.36 -6.61 -7.70
C VAL A 166 11.25 -5.89 -6.37
N VAL A 167 11.05 -4.56 -6.39
CA VAL A 167 10.78 -3.74 -5.21
C VAL A 167 9.50 -2.95 -5.46
N PHE A 168 8.53 -3.06 -4.55
CA PHE A 168 7.44 -2.08 -4.46
C PHE A 168 7.82 -1.03 -3.43
N THR A 169 7.45 0.22 -3.67
CA THR A 169 7.77 1.33 -2.78
C THR A 169 6.53 2.16 -2.55
N GLY A 170 6.49 2.86 -1.44
CA GLY A 170 5.60 4.00 -1.32
C GLY A 170 6.09 5.02 -0.32
N SER A 171 5.57 6.23 -0.45
CA SER A 171 5.85 7.32 0.47
C SER A 171 4.56 8.03 0.82
N ASN A 172 4.47 8.42 2.09
CA ASN A 172 3.38 9.24 2.61
C ASN A 172 3.71 10.74 2.53
N GLY A 173 4.92 11.14 2.15
CA GLY A 173 5.30 12.56 2.14
C GLY A 173 5.22 13.26 3.50
N ASP A 174 5.20 12.48 4.59
CA ASP A 174 5.13 12.92 5.99
C ASP A 174 5.69 11.85 6.94
N THR A 175 5.62 12.14 8.25
CA THR A 175 5.80 11.19 9.35
C THR A 175 4.81 10.03 9.25
N ILE A 176 5.30 8.82 9.47
CA ILE A 176 4.48 7.60 9.58
C ILE A 176 3.78 7.59 10.95
N ASP A 177 2.62 6.94 11.03
CA ASP A 177 1.76 6.88 12.23
C ASP A 177 1.25 8.26 12.69
N ASP A 178 1.26 9.26 11.80
CA ASP A 178 0.70 10.58 12.09
C ASP A 178 -0.81 10.62 11.83
N SER A 179 -1.57 10.78 12.91
CA SER A 179 -3.03 11.01 12.90
C SER A 179 -3.45 12.42 12.47
N ASN A 180 -2.51 13.33 12.20
CA ASN A 180 -2.80 14.74 11.88
C ASN A 180 -2.24 15.18 10.51
N SER A 181 -1.84 14.24 9.66
CA SER A 181 -1.32 14.57 8.34
C SER A 181 -2.41 15.09 7.40
N SER A 182 -2.42 16.40 7.21
CA SER A 182 -3.25 17.12 6.24
C SER A 182 -2.48 17.35 4.95
N ALA A 183 -3.17 17.44 3.82
CA ALA A 183 -2.62 17.41 2.45
C ALA A 183 -2.35 15.98 1.97
N ASN A 184 -2.68 15.69 0.72
CA ASN A 184 -2.36 14.41 0.09
C ASN A 184 -0.91 14.46 -0.42
N GLY A 185 -0.14 13.40 -0.22
CA GLY A 185 1.27 13.29 -0.63
C GLY A 185 1.69 11.85 -0.91
N LEU A 186 0.79 11.04 -1.47
CA LEU A 186 1.07 9.63 -1.77
C LEU A 186 1.94 9.49 -3.02
N SER A 187 2.97 8.67 -2.91
CA SER A 187 3.62 8.07 -4.07
C SER A 187 3.77 6.58 -3.93
N HIS A 188 3.79 5.90 -5.06
CA HIS A 188 4.03 4.48 -5.13
C HIS A 188 4.78 4.14 -6.41
N GLY A 189 5.67 3.17 -6.34
CA GLY A 189 6.36 2.70 -7.52
C GLY A 189 6.80 1.27 -7.43
N VAL A 190 7.28 0.79 -8.56
CA VAL A 190 7.82 -0.54 -8.74
C VAL A 190 9.13 -0.45 -9.51
N VAL A 191 10.11 -1.22 -9.05
CA VAL A 191 11.43 -1.33 -9.67
C VAL A 191 11.72 -2.81 -9.92
N THR A 192 12.24 -3.14 -11.09
CA THR A 192 12.77 -4.47 -11.39
C THR A 192 14.28 -4.41 -11.61
N ASN A 193 15.01 -5.26 -10.91
CA ASN A 193 16.47 -5.41 -11.02
C ASN A 193 16.83 -6.28 -12.24
N THR A 194 16.48 -5.76 -13.40
CA THR A 194 16.84 -6.30 -14.73
C THR A 194 18.03 -5.53 -15.30
N ASP A 195 18.54 -5.97 -16.45
CA ASP A 195 19.51 -5.21 -17.25
C ASP A 195 18.89 -4.84 -18.61
N PRO A 196 18.50 -3.56 -18.83
CA PRO A 196 18.57 -2.43 -17.90
C PRO A 196 17.53 -2.52 -16.77
N ILE A 197 17.74 -1.78 -15.68
CA ILE A 197 16.75 -1.62 -14.61
C ILE A 197 15.50 -0.98 -15.22
N VAL A 198 14.32 -1.52 -14.90
CA VAL A 198 13.03 -0.92 -15.26
C VAL A 198 12.38 -0.40 -13.99
N GLN A 199 11.91 0.83 -14.02
CA GLN A 199 11.27 1.47 -12.87
C GLN A 199 10.13 2.36 -13.33
N VAL A 200 9.08 2.40 -12.53
CA VAL A 200 7.98 3.33 -12.72
C VAL A 200 7.45 3.74 -11.37
N CYS A 201 7.13 5.02 -11.22
CA CYS A 201 6.36 5.50 -10.08
C CYS A 201 5.24 6.42 -10.53
N TRP A 202 4.23 6.51 -9.68
CA TRP A 202 3.20 7.54 -9.74
C TRP A 202 3.19 8.27 -8.40
N ALA A 203 2.92 9.58 -8.45
CA ALA A 203 2.76 10.40 -7.27
C ALA A 203 1.57 11.32 -7.45
N THR A 204 0.85 11.56 -6.35
CA THR A 204 -0.21 12.55 -6.26
C THR A 204 0.04 13.46 -5.08
N SER A 205 -0.19 14.75 -5.26
CA SER A 205 -0.18 15.72 -4.18
C SER A 205 -1.34 16.70 -4.32
N SER A 206 -1.91 17.09 -3.18
CA SER A 206 -2.91 18.15 -3.10
C SER A 206 -2.77 18.86 -1.78
N ASP A 207 -2.70 20.19 -1.83
CA ASP A 207 -2.74 21.01 -0.64
C ASP A 207 -4.15 21.00 -0.04
N ASN A 208 -4.23 21.12 1.29
CA ASN A 208 -5.48 21.11 2.05
C ASN A 208 -5.90 22.53 2.43
N GLY A 209 -7.22 22.80 2.43
CA GLY A 209 -7.77 24.10 2.80
C GLY A 209 -7.67 25.19 1.74
N GLU A 210 -7.31 24.84 0.50
CA GLU A 210 -7.15 25.80 -0.58
C GLU A 210 -8.48 26.06 -1.32
N ALA A 211 -8.81 27.34 -1.53
CA ALA A 211 -10.02 27.72 -2.29
C ALA A 211 -9.88 27.42 -3.80
N ALA A 212 -8.65 27.27 -4.29
CA ALA A 212 -8.33 26.79 -5.62
C ALA A 212 -7.39 25.59 -5.48
N SER A 213 -7.86 24.41 -5.87
CA SER A 213 -7.06 23.18 -5.77
C SER A 213 -5.80 23.28 -6.62
N LEU A 214 -4.65 23.04 -5.98
CA LEU A 214 -3.39 22.69 -6.64
C LEU A 214 -3.25 21.17 -6.55
N LEU A 215 -3.51 20.48 -7.66
CA LEU A 215 -3.34 19.05 -7.80
C LEU A 215 -2.15 18.79 -8.73
N THR A 216 -1.18 18.00 -8.27
CA THR A 216 -0.11 17.49 -9.12
C THR A 216 -0.21 15.97 -9.17
N ALA A 217 -0.20 15.42 -10.38
CA ALA A 217 -0.08 13.99 -10.63
C ALA A 217 1.00 13.77 -11.69
N GLU A 218 1.98 12.92 -11.38
CA GLU A 218 3.12 12.65 -12.25
C GLU A 218 3.37 11.14 -12.37
N ILE A 219 3.72 10.68 -13.56
CA ILE A 219 4.22 9.33 -13.83
C ILE A 219 5.63 9.49 -14.39
N MET A 220 6.60 8.79 -13.79
CA MET A 220 7.98 8.82 -14.24
C MET A 220 8.53 7.42 -14.43
N ASP A 221 9.41 7.28 -15.41
CA ASP A 221 10.16 6.06 -15.80
C ASP A 221 11.63 6.10 -15.35
N HIS A 222 12.06 7.18 -14.69
CA HIS A 222 13.43 7.38 -14.23
C HIS A 222 13.61 7.26 -12.70
N TYR A 223 12.54 7.01 -11.94
CA TYR A 223 12.60 6.81 -10.50
C TYR A 223 11.65 5.69 -10.04
N GLY A 224 12.09 4.94 -9.02
CA GLY A 224 11.28 3.92 -8.35
C GLY A 224 10.28 4.46 -7.33
N VAL A 225 10.42 5.73 -6.92
CA VAL A 225 9.51 6.46 -6.02
C VAL A 225 9.79 7.95 -6.16
N MET A 226 8.78 8.80 -5.94
CA MET A 226 8.91 10.25 -5.99
C MET A 226 8.37 10.85 -4.69
N GLN A 227 9.07 11.84 -4.15
CA GLN A 227 8.61 12.62 -3.01
C GLN A 227 8.14 13.99 -3.49
N VAL A 228 6.97 14.42 -3.04
CA VAL A 228 6.38 15.72 -3.45
C VAL A 228 6.41 16.77 -2.32
N TYR A 229 6.79 16.39 -1.09
CA TYR A 229 6.88 17.27 0.09
C TYR A 229 8.23 17.18 0.82
N ASN A 230 8.64 18.20 1.60
CA ASN A 230 10.00 18.32 2.15
C ASN A 230 10.34 17.45 3.38
N GLU A 231 9.39 16.74 3.97
CA GLU A 231 9.60 15.88 5.15
C GLU A 231 8.97 14.51 4.86
N ALA A 232 9.74 13.47 4.51
CA ALA A 232 9.13 12.19 4.10
C ALA A 232 9.81 10.95 4.66
N HIS A 233 8.96 9.98 4.96
CA HIS A 233 9.29 8.60 5.19
C HIS A 233 8.86 7.75 3.98
N MET A 234 9.72 6.82 3.57
CA MET A 234 9.46 5.77 2.59
C MET A 234 9.13 4.48 3.33
N MET A 235 8.05 3.82 2.92
CA MET A 235 7.79 2.44 3.26
C MET A 235 8.10 1.59 2.03
N THR A 236 9.18 0.82 2.13
CA THR A 236 9.60 -0.12 1.09
C THR A 236 8.90 -1.45 1.31
N ALA A 237 8.35 -2.01 0.24
CA ALA A 237 7.39 -3.08 0.24
C ALA A 237 7.72 -4.24 -0.71
N VAL A 238 7.40 -5.44 -0.26
CA VAL A 238 7.46 -6.73 -0.96
C VAL A 238 8.60 -6.83 -1.96
N GLN A 239 9.78 -7.08 -1.42
CA GLN A 239 10.95 -7.37 -2.22
C GLN A 239 10.95 -8.83 -2.66
N LEU A 240 10.70 -9.13 -3.94
CA LEU A 240 10.65 -10.52 -4.43
C LEU A 240 11.99 -10.91 -5.04
N THR A 241 12.49 -12.12 -4.78
CA THR A 241 13.63 -12.70 -5.51
C THR A 241 13.37 -14.12 -5.97
N SER A 242 13.95 -14.47 -7.12
CA SER A 242 14.19 -15.83 -7.57
C SER A 242 15.70 -16.11 -7.60
N PRO A 243 16.16 -17.34 -7.31
CA PRO A 243 17.56 -17.70 -7.50
C PRO A 243 17.89 -17.63 -9.00
N ARG A 244 18.83 -16.75 -9.38
CA ARG A 244 19.37 -16.70 -10.74
C ARG A 244 20.06 -18.04 -11.05
N LEU A 245 19.60 -18.72 -12.11
CA LEU A 245 20.21 -19.95 -12.66
C LEU A 245 21.57 -19.68 -13.29
#